data_AF-A0A517XTX8-F1
#
_entry.id   AF-A0A517XTX8-F1
#
_cell.length_a   1.000
_cell.length_b   1.000
_cell.length_c   1.000
_cell.angle_alpha   90.00
_cell.angle_beta   90.00
_cell.angle_gamma   90.00
#
_symmetry.space_group_name_H-M   'P 1'
#
loop_
_entity.id
_entity.type
_entity.pdbx_description
1 polymer ?
#
loop_
_entity_poly.entity_id
_entity_poly.type
_entity_poly.pdbx_seq_one_letter_code
_entity_poly.pdbx_strand_id
1 'polypeptide(L)'
;MHTARRTRRTFLKAAGVALALPRLDAFAQPAAAVPRRAVFICAPLGLHAPYFFPTAAGRDYALTPYLEPLRDLRNDFTVVSGLAHPDVGPSHDSIFSFLTCAPHPERRAGFRNTVSVDQLAAEHVGGETRFPSLPLSAEGFGLSWTRTGALVPPDLFPASVFARLFLDGRPEDVANQARRLRDGRSVLDAVRDQAADMRPALGTADRDKLDEYFTSVRELERRLARAEEWSRRPKPKVDARPPQNVLNPADLVGKTRSLFDLIHLALQTDSTRLVTMLMLGTSLVPPIAGVSFGHHDLSHHGQDPAKIAQLRTVEQEKMKALADFLTKLKATREDGASLLDRTTVFFSSNLGNAATHGVRNLPVLVAGGGFRHGQHLAFDPSNGPPLGNLFVSMLQRLGVPADRFGSGTATLRGLDPA
;
A
#
# COMPACT_ATOMS: atom_id res chain seq x y z
N MET A 1 -58.76 11.78 16.76
CA MET A 1 -58.31 11.55 18.15
C MET A 1 -58.57 10.10 18.52
N HIS A 2 -57.53 9.29 18.71
CA HIS A 2 -57.47 8.24 19.74
C HIS A 2 -56.07 7.60 19.72
N THR A 3 -55.19 8.15 20.54
CA THR A 3 -53.89 7.57 20.89
C THR A 3 -54.12 6.42 21.87
N ALA A 4 -53.94 5.17 21.40
CA ALA A 4 -53.94 4.00 22.28
C ALA A 4 -52.70 4.03 23.18
N ARG A 5 -52.90 4.41 24.45
CA ARG A 5 -51.89 4.48 25.49
C ARG A 5 -51.44 3.05 25.85
N ARG A 6 -50.35 2.56 25.25
CA ARG A 6 -49.71 1.29 25.66
C ARG A 6 -49.15 1.47 27.08
N THR A 7 -49.74 0.79 28.06
CA THR A 7 -49.33 0.90 29.47
C THR A 7 -48.14 0.00 29.77
N ARG A 8 -47.32 0.38 30.77
CA ARG A 8 -46.17 -0.40 31.28
C ARG A 8 -46.52 -1.84 31.65
N ARG A 9 -47.80 -2.13 31.93
CA ARG A 9 -48.33 -3.46 32.26
C ARG A 9 -48.41 -4.40 31.06
N THR A 10 -48.57 -3.89 29.83
CA THR A 10 -48.55 -4.71 28.61
C THR A 10 -47.12 -5.11 28.23
N PHE A 11 -46.14 -4.23 28.48
CA PHE A 11 -44.72 -4.53 28.28
C PHE A 11 -44.21 -5.61 29.24
N LEU A 12 -44.61 -5.55 30.52
CA LEU A 12 -44.21 -6.53 31.53
C LEU A 12 -44.89 -7.90 31.38
N LYS A 13 -46.10 -7.98 30.79
CA LYS A 13 -46.73 -9.27 30.45
C LYS A 13 -46.07 -9.98 29.26
N ALA A 14 -45.39 -9.23 28.36
CA ALA A 14 -44.61 -9.82 27.27
C ALA A 14 -43.22 -10.31 27.72
N ALA A 15 -42.73 -9.86 28.88
CA ALA A 15 -41.43 -10.29 29.43
C ALA A 15 -41.47 -11.69 30.09
N GLY A 16 -42.67 -12.23 30.36
CA GLY A 16 -42.86 -13.50 31.09
C GLY A 16 -42.82 -14.77 30.23
N VAL A 17 -42.72 -14.66 28.90
CA VAL A 17 -42.62 -15.81 27.96
C VAL A 17 -41.29 -15.79 27.20
N ALA A 18 -40.24 -15.24 27.82
CA ALA A 18 -38.86 -15.40 27.34
C ALA A 18 -38.24 -16.69 27.89
N LEU A 19 -38.93 -17.82 27.73
CA LEU A 19 -38.31 -19.14 27.85
C LEU A 19 -37.50 -19.35 26.56
N ALA A 20 -36.18 -19.21 26.67
CA ALA A 20 -35.16 -19.86 25.85
C ALA A 20 -35.46 -19.98 24.35
N LEU A 21 -35.72 -18.86 23.67
CA LEU A 21 -35.55 -18.84 22.21
C LEU A 21 -34.04 -18.93 21.91
N PRO A 22 -33.60 -19.89 21.07
CA PRO A 22 -32.23 -19.91 20.58
C PRO A 22 -31.92 -18.55 19.95
N ARG A 23 -30.69 -18.06 20.16
CA ARG A 23 -30.22 -16.86 19.48
C ARG A 23 -30.25 -17.15 17.97
N LEU A 24 -31.26 -16.64 17.28
CA LEU A 24 -31.37 -16.78 15.83
C LEU A 24 -30.25 -15.95 15.19
N ASP A 25 -29.38 -16.59 14.41
CA ASP A 25 -28.28 -15.93 13.67
C ASP A 25 -28.78 -14.81 12.75
N ALA A 26 -30.08 -14.81 12.40
CA ALA A 26 -30.75 -13.75 11.67
C ALA A 26 -30.70 -12.35 12.33
N PHE A 27 -30.41 -12.28 13.65
CA PHE A 27 -30.27 -11.02 14.39
C PHE A 27 -28.85 -10.77 14.89
N ALA A 28 -27.89 -11.67 14.58
CA ALA A 28 -26.49 -11.35 14.79
C ALA A 28 -26.09 -10.31 13.74
N GLN A 29 -25.89 -9.06 14.17
CA GLN A 29 -25.07 -8.16 13.37
C GLN A 29 -23.72 -8.86 13.20
N PRO A 30 -23.24 -9.09 11.96
CA PRO A 30 -21.88 -9.57 11.78
C PRO A 30 -20.98 -8.61 12.54
N ALA A 31 -20.09 -9.15 13.38
CA ALA A 31 -19.05 -8.33 13.99
C ALA A 31 -18.40 -7.51 12.87
N ALA A 32 -18.33 -6.19 13.03
CA ALA A 32 -17.76 -5.33 11.99
C ALA A 32 -16.40 -5.91 11.60
N ALA A 33 -16.21 -6.19 10.31
CA ALA A 33 -14.97 -6.78 9.83
C ALA A 33 -13.82 -5.86 10.24
N VAL A 34 -12.87 -6.42 10.97
CA VAL A 34 -11.72 -5.70 11.48
C VAL A 34 -10.87 -5.19 10.31
N PRO A 35 -10.54 -3.88 10.22
CA PRO A 35 -9.82 -3.33 9.08
C PRO A 35 -8.48 -4.01 8.82
N ARG A 36 -8.23 -4.39 7.56
CA ARG A 36 -6.93 -4.83 7.04
C ARG A 36 -6.33 -3.72 6.19
N ARG A 37 -5.02 -3.51 6.31
CA ARG A 37 -4.29 -2.43 5.64
C ARG A 37 -3.05 -2.97 4.94
N ALA A 38 -2.57 -2.24 3.94
CA ALA A 38 -1.30 -2.53 3.29
C ALA A 38 -0.50 -1.25 3.03
N VAL A 39 0.82 -1.36 3.22
CA VAL A 39 1.80 -0.32 2.91
C VAL A 39 2.82 -0.93 1.95
N PHE A 40 2.98 -0.34 0.77
CA PHE A 40 3.94 -0.75 -0.25
C PHE A 40 5.09 0.26 -0.30
N ILE A 41 6.30 -0.17 0.05
CA ILE A 41 7.49 0.68 0.16
C ILE A 41 8.53 0.22 -0.86
N CYS A 42 8.95 1.14 -1.73
CA CYS A 42 10.13 0.96 -2.57
C CYS A 42 11.29 1.77 -1.99
N ALA A 43 12.37 1.09 -1.60
CA ALA A 43 13.69 1.70 -1.44
C ALA A 43 14.44 1.52 -2.77
N PRO A 44 14.43 2.51 -3.69
CA PRO A 44 14.99 2.33 -5.01
C PRO A 44 16.50 2.12 -4.93
N LEU A 45 17.08 1.59 -6.02
CA LEU A 45 18.53 1.31 -6.18
C LEU A 45 19.04 0.05 -5.46
N GLY A 46 18.15 -0.84 -5.06
CA GLY A 46 18.47 -2.06 -4.34
C GLY A 46 18.93 -1.81 -2.90
N LEU A 47 19.41 -2.89 -2.31
CA LEU A 47 20.20 -2.89 -1.09
C LEU A 47 21.44 -3.76 -1.35
N HIS A 48 22.57 -3.42 -0.74
CA HIS A 48 23.76 -4.26 -0.86
C HIS A 48 23.51 -5.66 -0.30
N ALA A 49 23.34 -6.64 -1.19
CA ALA A 49 22.81 -7.96 -0.88
C ALA A 49 23.54 -8.69 0.29
N PRO A 50 24.89 -8.66 0.39
CA PRO A 50 25.62 -9.24 1.52
C PRO A 50 25.25 -8.67 2.90
N TYR A 51 24.71 -7.46 2.98
CA TYR A 51 24.29 -6.84 4.22
C TYR A 51 22.79 -7.00 4.50
N PHE A 52 22.00 -7.45 3.52
CA PHE A 52 20.56 -7.65 3.64
C PHE A 52 20.17 -9.13 3.84
N PHE A 53 20.56 -10.02 2.93
CA PHE A 53 20.05 -11.39 2.93
C PHE A 53 20.77 -12.28 3.96
N PRO A 54 20.03 -12.96 4.85
CA PRO A 54 20.61 -13.99 5.69
C PRO A 54 21.14 -15.17 4.85
N THR A 55 22.22 -15.80 5.29
CA THR A 55 22.79 -16.97 4.60
C THR A 55 21.94 -18.22 4.78
N ALA A 56 21.40 -18.45 5.98
CA ALA A 56 20.56 -19.61 6.28
C ALA A 56 19.07 -19.33 6.00
N ALA A 57 18.36 -20.34 5.53
CA ALA A 57 16.90 -20.32 5.41
C ALA A 57 16.22 -20.68 6.75
N GLY A 58 14.90 -20.47 6.84
CA GLY A 58 14.11 -20.88 8.00
C GLY A 58 14.13 -19.87 9.13
N ARG A 59 13.87 -20.31 10.37
CA ARG A 59 13.65 -19.42 11.53
C ARG A 59 14.91 -19.02 12.28
N ASP A 60 15.97 -19.82 12.20
CA ASP A 60 17.17 -19.68 13.04
C ASP A 60 18.33 -18.94 12.34
N TYR A 61 18.02 -18.10 11.34
CA TYR A 61 19.05 -17.33 10.64
C TYR A 61 19.68 -16.24 11.53
N ALA A 62 20.97 -15.96 11.34
CA ALA A 62 21.62 -14.82 11.99
C ALA A 62 21.18 -13.50 11.33
N LEU A 63 20.88 -12.48 12.13
CA LEU A 63 20.57 -11.15 11.59
C LEU A 63 21.77 -10.60 10.82
N THR A 64 21.50 -10.02 9.66
CA THR A 64 22.48 -9.30 8.85
C THR A 64 22.56 -7.84 9.28
N PRO A 65 23.60 -7.09 8.90
CA PRO A 65 23.77 -5.69 9.31
C PRO A 65 22.55 -4.79 9.06
N TYR A 66 21.80 -5.01 7.98
CA TYR A 66 20.60 -4.23 7.66
C TYR A 66 19.35 -4.69 8.41
N LEU A 67 19.34 -5.91 8.93
CA LEU A 67 18.25 -6.44 9.74
C LEU A 67 18.47 -6.23 11.24
N GLU A 68 19.70 -5.90 11.66
CA GLU A 68 20.04 -5.62 13.06
C GLU A 68 19.16 -4.52 13.68
N PRO A 69 18.82 -3.40 13.01
CA PRO A 69 17.89 -2.42 13.56
C PRO A 69 16.48 -2.98 13.85
N LEU A 70 16.10 -4.09 13.21
CA LEU A 70 14.79 -4.74 13.37
C LEU A 70 14.82 -5.93 14.35
N ARG A 71 15.90 -6.11 15.12
CA ARG A 71 16.07 -7.27 16.02
C ARG A 71 14.89 -7.55 16.95
N ASP A 72 14.28 -6.52 17.52
CA ASP A 72 13.19 -6.65 18.48
C ASP A 72 11.82 -6.91 17.78
N LEU A 73 11.82 -6.86 16.46
CA LEU A 73 10.71 -7.20 15.56
C LEU A 73 10.94 -8.54 14.84
N ARG A 74 11.93 -9.34 15.25
CA ARG A 74 12.32 -10.58 14.56
C ARG A 74 11.13 -11.49 14.22
N ASN A 75 10.16 -11.61 15.12
CA ASN A 75 8.98 -12.45 14.93
C ASN A 75 7.82 -11.77 14.19
N ASP A 76 8.00 -10.53 13.75
CA ASP A 76 6.98 -9.70 13.10
C ASP A 76 7.30 -9.44 11.61
N PHE A 77 8.43 -9.94 11.09
CA PHE A 77 8.75 -9.87 9.67
C PHE A 77 9.29 -11.18 9.07
N THR A 78 9.32 -11.22 7.75
CA THR A 78 9.87 -12.30 6.92
C THR A 78 10.75 -11.70 5.85
N VAL A 79 11.96 -12.21 5.73
CA VAL A 79 12.87 -11.90 4.63
C VAL A 79 12.63 -12.89 3.51
N VAL A 80 12.61 -12.44 2.26
CA VAL A 80 12.44 -13.33 1.11
C VAL A 80 13.56 -13.09 0.10
N SER A 81 14.31 -14.12 -0.24
CA SER A 81 15.28 -14.10 -1.34
C SER A 81 14.76 -14.89 -2.54
N GLY A 82 15.24 -14.54 -3.73
CA GLY A 82 14.94 -15.20 -4.99
C GLY A 82 13.77 -14.63 -5.79
N LEU A 83 12.98 -13.71 -5.22
CA LEU A 83 11.87 -13.09 -5.95
C LEU A 83 12.35 -12.10 -7.01
N ALA A 84 11.62 -12.04 -8.12
CA ALA A 84 11.85 -11.09 -9.21
C ALA A 84 10.57 -10.89 -10.03
N HIS A 85 10.50 -9.79 -10.80
CA HIS A 85 9.53 -9.70 -11.90
C HIS A 85 10.08 -10.45 -13.12
N PRO A 86 9.31 -11.37 -13.74
CA PRO A 86 9.71 -11.97 -14.99
C PRO A 86 9.72 -10.92 -16.12
N ASP A 87 10.49 -11.19 -17.17
CA ASP A 87 10.51 -10.38 -18.39
C ASP A 87 10.86 -8.89 -18.19
N VAL A 88 11.56 -8.56 -17.10
CA VAL A 88 12.14 -7.23 -16.87
C VAL A 88 13.64 -7.27 -17.20
N GLY A 89 14.11 -6.33 -18.01
CA GLY A 89 15.53 -6.19 -18.35
C GLY A 89 16.34 -5.44 -17.28
N PRO A 90 17.68 -5.56 -17.27
CA PRO A 90 18.54 -4.88 -16.31
C PRO A 90 18.57 -3.37 -16.54
N SER A 91 17.70 -2.63 -15.85
CA SER A 91 17.56 -1.18 -16.00
C SER A 91 16.89 -0.55 -14.77
N HIS A 92 17.16 0.72 -14.50
CA HIS A 92 16.38 1.53 -13.56
C HIS A 92 14.90 1.60 -13.95
N ASP A 93 14.58 1.44 -15.24
CA ASP A 93 13.21 1.43 -15.74
C ASP A 93 12.37 0.29 -15.12
N SER A 94 13.00 -0.74 -14.52
CA SER A 94 12.31 -1.75 -13.69
C SER A 94 11.37 -1.15 -12.62
N ILE A 95 11.60 0.10 -12.19
CA ILE A 95 10.72 0.81 -11.25
C ILE A 95 9.29 0.98 -11.78
N PHE A 96 9.10 1.10 -13.09
CA PHE A 96 7.76 1.22 -13.71
C PHE A 96 6.92 -0.04 -13.48
N SER A 97 7.56 -1.19 -13.31
CA SER A 97 6.92 -2.49 -13.12
C SER A 97 6.80 -2.90 -11.65
N PHE A 98 7.38 -2.14 -10.73
CA PHE A 98 7.57 -2.55 -9.33
C PHE A 98 6.27 -3.05 -8.68
N LEU A 99 5.16 -2.32 -8.83
CA LEU A 99 3.84 -2.70 -8.30
C LEU A 99 2.86 -3.24 -9.34
N THR A 100 3.20 -3.28 -10.63
CA THR A 100 2.28 -3.69 -11.72
C THR A 100 2.64 -5.06 -12.30
N CYS A 101 3.87 -5.52 -12.10
CA CYS A 101 4.46 -6.68 -12.77
C CYS A 101 4.48 -6.57 -14.30
N ALA A 102 4.35 -5.37 -14.87
CA ALA A 102 4.34 -5.21 -16.32
C ALA A 102 5.69 -5.63 -16.93
N PRO A 103 5.73 -6.40 -18.02
CA PRO A 103 6.97 -6.84 -18.63
C PRO A 103 7.64 -5.71 -19.44
N HIS A 104 8.94 -5.86 -19.65
CA HIS A 104 9.76 -5.03 -20.55
C HIS A 104 9.70 -3.50 -20.34
N PRO A 105 9.77 -2.97 -19.10
CA PRO A 105 9.74 -1.53 -18.87
C PRO A 105 10.93 -0.79 -19.48
N GLU A 106 12.04 -1.48 -19.76
CA GLU A 106 13.21 -0.92 -20.44
C GLU A 106 12.94 -0.56 -21.91
N ARG A 107 11.87 -1.11 -22.51
CA ARG A 107 11.45 -0.80 -23.89
C ARG A 107 10.52 0.41 -23.91
N ARG A 108 11.06 1.57 -23.50
CA ARG A 108 10.29 2.83 -23.33
C ARG A 108 9.36 3.15 -24.49
N ALA A 109 9.82 2.97 -25.72
CA ALA A 109 9.00 3.11 -26.92
C ALA A 109 7.98 1.96 -26.99
N GLY A 110 6.72 2.26 -26.70
CA GLY A 110 5.63 1.29 -26.75
C GLY A 110 5.41 0.48 -25.47
N PHE A 111 6.17 0.75 -24.40
CA PHE A 111 5.86 0.21 -23.08
C PHE A 111 4.44 0.62 -22.67
N ARG A 112 3.64 -0.37 -22.29
CA ARG A 112 2.29 -0.18 -21.76
C ARG A 112 2.26 -0.72 -20.35
N ASN A 113 1.98 0.15 -19.40
CA ASN A 113 1.80 -0.27 -18.02
C ASN A 113 0.38 -0.80 -17.79
N THR A 114 0.14 -1.31 -16.59
CA THR A 114 -1.17 -1.82 -16.14
C THR A 114 -1.45 -1.38 -14.71
N VAL A 115 -2.59 -1.79 -14.15
CA VAL A 115 -2.97 -1.50 -12.77
C VAL A 115 -1.89 -1.96 -11.79
N SER A 116 -1.55 -1.12 -10.82
CA SER A 116 -0.68 -1.51 -9.72
C SER A 116 -1.46 -2.22 -8.61
N VAL A 117 -0.78 -3.05 -7.82
CA VAL A 117 -1.41 -3.87 -6.76
C VAL A 117 -2.20 -3.03 -5.75
N ASP A 118 -1.69 -1.85 -5.40
CA ASP A 118 -2.36 -0.91 -4.49
C ASP A 118 -3.62 -0.30 -5.13
N GLN A 119 -3.61 -0.01 -6.43
CA GLN A 119 -4.78 0.53 -7.12
C GLN A 119 -5.85 -0.55 -7.36
N LEU A 120 -5.45 -1.79 -7.66
CA LEU A 120 -6.37 -2.92 -7.70
C LEU A 120 -7.02 -3.16 -6.32
N ALA A 121 -6.23 -3.09 -5.25
CA ALA A 121 -6.76 -3.17 -3.89
C ALA A 121 -7.73 -2.01 -3.59
N ALA A 122 -7.42 -0.79 -4.05
CA ALA A 122 -8.25 0.39 -3.81
C ALA A 122 -9.63 0.32 -4.47
N GLU A 123 -9.78 -0.41 -5.57
CA GLU A 123 -11.09 -0.70 -6.17
C GLU A 123 -12.01 -1.50 -5.24
N HIS A 124 -11.43 -2.32 -4.36
CA HIS A 124 -12.15 -3.19 -3.44
C HIS A 124 -12.37 -2.54 -2.07
N VAL A 125 -11.29 -2.11 -1.40
CA VAL A 125 -11.35 -1.63 -0.01
C VAL A 125 -11.31 -0.10 0.11
N GLY A 126 -10.98 0.62 -0.96
CA GLY A 126 -10.79 2.06 -0.93
C GLY A 126 -12.08 2.86 -0.70
N GLY A 127 -13.25 2.25 -0.86
CA GLY A 127 -14.53 2.85 -0.52
C GLY A 127 -14.84 2.91 0.98
N GLU A 128 -14.13 2.13 1.78
CA GLU A 128 -14.34 2.00 3.22
C GLU A 128 -13.66 3.09 4.04
N THR A 129 -12.84 3.93 3.39
CA THR A 129 -12.13 5.05 4.02
C THR A 129 -12.26 6.31 3.18
N ARG A 130 -12.02 7.47 3.81
CA ARG A 130 -12.09 8.78 3.14
C ARG A 130 -11.16 8.87 1.93
N PHE A 131 -9.95 8.32 2.04
CA PHE A 131 -8.97 8.30 0.97
C PHE A 131 -8.80 6.86 0.48
N PRO A 132 -9.12 6.55 -0.79
CA PRO A 132 -9.02 5.19 -1.32
C PRO A 132 -7.61 4.61 -1.25
N SER A 133 -6.60 5.46 -1.44
CA SER A 133 -5.19 5.17 -1.28
C SER A 133 -4.43 6.47 -1.03
N LEU A 134 -3.23 6.39 -0.45
CA LEU A 134 -2.28 7.49 -0.35
C LEU A 134 -1.00 7.14 -1.14
N PRO A 135 -0.87 7.58 -2.39
CA PRO A 135 0.40 7.51 -3.12
C PRO A 135 1.32 8.62 -2.61
N LEU A 136 2.44 8.23 -2.02
CA LEU A 136 3.42 9.12 -1.41
C LEU A 136 4.79 8.90 -2.06
N SER A 137 5.60 9.95 -2.05
CA SER A 137 6.97 9.85 -2.52
C SER A 137 7.88 10.81 -1.78
N ALA A 138 9.03 10.31 -1.34
CA ALA A 138 10.14 11.17 -0.93
C ALA A 138 10.91 11.71 -2.15
N GLU A 139 10.57 11.25 -3.37
CA GLU A 139 11.10 11.63 -4.67
C GLU A 139 10.06 12.36 -5.55
N GLY A 140 10.49 12.82 -6.73
CA GLY A 140 9.60 13.37 -7.76
C GLY A 140 8.81 12.33 -8.56
N PHE A 141 8.88 11.04 -8.23
CA PHE A 141 8.29 9.93 -8.99
C PHE A 141 7.32 9.08 -8.15
N GLY A 142 6.35 8.43 -8.78
CA GLY A 142 5.32 7.62 -8.11
C GLY A 142 5.34 6.15 -8.53
N LEU A 143 4.70 5.27 -7.75
CA LEU A 143 4.69 3.81 -7.99
C LEU A 143 3.30 3.25 -8.31
N SER A 144 2.27 4.09 -8.20
CA SER A 144 0.87 3.71 -8.35
C SER A 144 0.41 3.97 -9.78
N TRP A 145 -0.29 3.02 -10.39
CA TRP A 145 -0.71 3.05 -11.78
C TRP A 145 -2.18 2.68 -11.89
N THR A 146 -2.94 3.47 -12.66
CA THR A 146 -4.34 3.17 -12.94
C THR A 146 -4.46 1.91 -13.82
N ARG A 147 -5.68 1.40 -13.95
CA ARG A 147 -6.01 0.29 -14.87
C ARG A 147 -5.64 0.54 -16.33
N THR A 148 -5.61 1.80 -16.75
CA THR A 148 -5.19 2.20 -18.09
C THR A 148 -3.67 2.38 -18.22
N GLY A 149 -2.90 2.12 -17.15
CA GLY A 149 -1.45 2.28 -17.14
C GLY A 149 -0.99 3.73 -16.97
N ALA A 150 -1.86 4.65 -16.53
CA ALA A 150 -1.49 6.03 -16.24
C ALA A 150 -0.91 6.16 -14.83
N LEU A 151 0.16 6.94 -14.69
CA LEU A 151 0.79 7.19 -13.38
C LEU A 151 -0.18 7.99 -12.49
N VAL A 152 -0.41 7.51 -11.27
CA VAL A 152 -1.09 8.26 -10.23
C VAL A 152 -0.06 9.18 -9.55
N PRO A 153 -0.22 10.52 -9.60
CA PRO A 153 0.74 11.44 -9.01
C PRO A 153 0.88 11.21 -7.50
N PRO A 154 2.10 11.08 -6.97
CA PRO A 154 2.31 10.98 -5.54
C PRO A 154 2.26 12.37 -4.88
N ASP A 155 1.93 12.40 -3.59
CA ASP A 155 2.16 13.56 -2.75
C ASP A 155 3.56 13.51 -2.12
N LEU A 156 4.27 14.64 -2.16
CA LEU A 156 5.67 14.73 -1.70
C LEU A 156 5.82 15.39 -0.33
N PHE A 157 4.82 16.17 0.09
CA PHE A 157 4.93 17.10 1.20
C PHE A 157 4.06 16.66 2.38
N PRO A 158 4.64 16.14 3.47
CA PRO A 158 3.90 15.66 4.63
C PRO A 158 2.94 16.70 5.22
N ALA A 159 3.32 17.99 5.23
CA ALA A 159 2.47 19.06 5.74
C ALA A 159 1.16 19.21 4.95
N SER A 160 1.24 19.13 3.62
CA SER A 160 0.08 19.20 2.72
C SER A 160 -0.85 18.01 2.92
N VAL A 161 -0.28 16.80 3.01
CA VAL A 161 -1.06 15.59 3.22
C VAL A 161 -1.70 15.60 4.61
N PHE A 162 -0.97 16.00 5.66
CA PHE A 162 -1.52 16.15 7.01
C PHE A 162 -2.72 17.11 7.03
N ALA A 163 -2.60 18.28 6.39
CA ALA A 163 -3.69 19.23 6.26
C ALA A 163 -4.91 18.61 5.56
N ARG A 164 -4.67 17.87 4.47
CA ARG A 164 -5.73 17.15 3.75
C ARG A 164 -6.39 16.06 4.60
N LEU A 165 -5.64 15.34 5.43
CA LEU A 165 -6.16 14.26 6.28
C LEU A 165 -6.93 14.77 7.50
N PHE A 166 -6.43 15.80 8.19
CA PHE A 166 -6.85 16.11 9.57
C PHE A 166 -7.38 17.53 9.78
N LEU A 167 -7.04 18.50 8.92
CA LEU A 167 -7.51 19.88 9.07
C LEU A 167 -8.82 20.07 8.32
N ASP A 168 -9.81 20.68 8.98
CA ASP A 168 -11.06 21.02 8.32
C ASP A 168 -10.82 22.06 7.22
N GLY A 169 -11.37 21.79 6.03
CA GLY A 169 -11.40 22.79 4.97
C GLY A 169 -12.42 23.88 5.31
N ARG A 170 -12.34 25.04 4.64
CA ARG A 170 -13.40 26.04 4.76
C ARG A 170 -14.72 25.40 4.30
N PRO A 171 -15.88 25.72 4.92
CA PRO A 171 -17.17 25.12 4.52
C PRO A 171 -17.46 25.23 3.02
N GLU A 172 -17.02 26.34 2.40
CA GLU A 172 -17.10 26.57 0.96
C GLU A 172 -16.29 25.55 0.14
N ASP A 173 -15.07 25.22 0.56
CA ASP A 173 -14.20 24.26 -0.14
C ASP A 173 -14.80 22.85 -0.10
N VAL A 174 -15.39 22.47 1.04
CA VAL A 174 -16.11 21.19 1.22
C VAL A 174 -17.35 21.14 0.31
N ALA A 175 -18.13 22.22 0.27
CA ALA A 175 -19.30 22.32 -0.59
C ALA A 175 -18.94 22.26 -2.08
N ASN A 176 -17.85 22.92 -2.49
CA ASN A 176 -17.34 22.89 -3.85
C ASN A 176 -16.78 21.52 -4.25
N GLN A 177 -16.11 20.82 -3.33
CA GLN A 177 -15.70 19.44 -3.55
C GLN A 177 -16.91 18.51 -3.74
N ALA A 178 -17.92 18.60 -2.87
CA ALA A 178 -19.14 17.81 -3.00
C ALA A 178 -19.88 18.11 -4.32
N ARG A 179 -19.93 19.38 -4.75
CA ARG A 179 -20.50 19.78 -6.04
C ARG A 179 -19.76 19.12 -7.22
N ARG A 180 -18.43 19.22 -7.25
CA ARG A 180 -17.61 18.58 -8.30
C ARG A 180 -17.81 17.06 -8.38
N LEU A 181 -17.96 16.40 -7.23
CA LEU A 181 -18.24 14.95 -7.18
C LEU A 181 -19.62 14.62 -7.73
N ARG A 182 -20.65 15.45 -7.46
CA ARG A 182 -21.98 15.30 -8.06
C ARG A 182 -21.96 15.55 -9.56
N ASP A 183 -21.32 16.62 -10.01
CA ASP A 183 -21.24 16.97 -11.43
C ASP A 183 -20.52 15.85 -12.21
N GLY A 184 -19.45 15.29 -11.65
CA GLY A 184 -18.76 14.12 -12.22
C GLY A 184 -19.65 12.90 -12.37
N ARG A 185 -20.55 12.64 -11.41
CA ARG A 185 -21.54 11.55 -11.54
C ARG A 185 -22.53 11.82 -12.67
N SER A 186 -23.06 13.04 -12.77
CA SER A 186 -23.98 13.42 -13.84
C SER A 186 -23.35 13.27 -15.24
N VAL A 187 -22.05 13.58 -15.37
CA VAL A 187 -21.31 13.36 -16.63
C VAL A 187 -21.23 11.87 -16.96
N LEU A 188 -20.95 11.01 -15.97
CA LEU A 188 -20.89 9.56 -16.19
C LEU A 188 -22.26 8.97 -16.55
N ASP A 189 -23.33 9.44 -15.91
CA ASP A 189 -24.69 9.06 -16.26
C ASP A 189 -24.99 9.43 -17.74
N ALA A 190 -24.66 10.64 -18.18
CA ALA A 190 -24.85 11.06 -19.56
C ALA A 190 -24.05 10.23 -20.57
N VAL A 191 -22.79 9.92 -20.25
CA VAL A 191 -21.93 9.08 -21.09
C VAL A 191 -22.47 7.65 -21.17
N ARG A 192 -22.97 7.11 -20.05
CA ARG A 192 -23.61 5.79 -20.01
C ARG A 192 -24.86 5.75 -20.90
N ASP A 193 -25.72 6.76 -20.80
CA ASP A 193 -26.96 6.81 -21.57
C ASP A 193 -26.66 6.89 -23.08
N GLN A 194 -25.70 7.73 -23.49
CA GLN A 194 -25.24 7.82 -24.89
C GLN A 194 -24.64 6.51 -25.40
N ALA A 195 -23.83 5.84 -24.59
CA ALA A 195 -23.26 4.55 -24.95
C ALA A 195 -24.35 3.47 -25.06
N ALA A 196 -25.41 3.53 -24.25
CA ALA A 196 -26.50 2.56 -24.28
C ALA A 196 -27.32 2.67 -25.58
N ASP A 197 -27.50 3.89 -26.10
CA ASP A 197 -28.18 4.14 -27.38
C ASP A 197 -27.44 3.55 -28.58
N MET A 198 -26.11 3.37 -28.48
CA MET A 198 -25.31 2.74 -29.54
C MET A 198 -25.42 1.20 -29.54
N ARG A 199 -25.77 0.59 -28.40
CA ARG A 199 -25.78 -0.88 -28.19
C ARG A 199 -26.60 -1.67 -29.23
N PRO A 200 -27.78 -1.19 -29.70
CA PRO A 200 -28.56 -1.91 -30.72
C PRO A 200 -27.82 -2.06 -32.05
N ALA A 201 -26.96 -1.10 -32.41
CA ALA A 201 -26.24 -1.05 -33.69
C ALA A 201 -24.92 -1.85 -33.69
N LEU A 202 -24.48 -2.36 -32.54
CA LEU A 202 -23.21 -3.08 -32.40
C LEU A 202 -23.37 -4.59 -32.64
N GLY A 203 -22.33 -5.20 -33.23
CA GLY A 203 -22.16 -6.66 -33.29
C GLY A 203 -21.73 -7.25 -31.94
N THR A 204 -21.77 -8.58 -31.79
CA THR A 204 -21.55 -9.27 -30.52
C THR A 204 -20.24 -8.91 -29.82
N ALA A 205 -19.11 -8.91 -30.55
CA ALA A 205 -17.80 -8.61 -29.97
C ALA A 205 -17.67 -7.15 -29.46
N ASP A 206 -18.39 -6.21 -30.07
CA ASP A 206 -18.39 -4.81 -29.63
C ASP A 206 -19.34 -4.58 -28.46
N ARG A 207 -20.42 -5.37 -28.35
CA ARG A 207 -21.30 -5.38 -27.18
C ARG A 207 -20.58 -5.86 -25.93
N ASP A 208 -19.74 -6.90 -26.04
CA ASP A 208 -18.97 -7.40 -24.91
C ASP A 208 -18.00 -6.33 -24.36
N LYS A 209 -17.31 -5.59 -25.24
CA LYS A 209 -16.45 -4.45 -24.84
C LYS A 209 -17.26 -3.30 -24.22
N LEU A 210 -18.44 -3.02 -24.76
CA LEU A 210 -19.32 -1.99 -24.23
C LEU A 210 -19.84 -2.36 -22.84
N ASP A 211 -20.15 -3.63 -22.61
CA ASP A 211 -20.58 -4.14 -21.30
C ASP A 211 -19.42 -4.08 -20.27
N GLU A 212 -18.17 -4.33 -20.67
CA GLU A 212 -16.97 -4.08 -19.84
C GLU A 212 -16.81 -2.59 -19.50
N TYR A 213 -17.00 -1.71 -20.50
CA TYR A 213 -16.99 -0.27 -20.32
C TYR A 213 -18.06 0.20 -19.33
N PHE A 214 -19.31 -0.28 -19.45
CA PHE A 214 -20.39 0.05 -18.52
C PHE A 214 -20.11 -0.41 -17.10
N THR A 215 -19.50 -1.58 -16.95
CA THR A 215 -19.10 -2.08 -15.63
C THR A 215 -18.09 -1.12 -15.00
N SER A 216 -17.08 -0.69 -15.76
CA SER A 216 -16.07 0.29 -15.32
C SER A 216 -16.67 1.66 -14.97
N VAL A 217 -17.61 2.17 -15.78
CA VAL A 217 -18.32 3.44 -15.51
C VAL A 217 -19.12 3.34 -14.22
N ARG A 218 -19.86 2.25 -14.02
CA ARG A 218 -20.68 2.03 -12.82
C ARG A 218 -19.83 1.92 -11.55
N GLU A 219 -18.65 1.31 -11.63
CA GLU A 219 -17.70 1.27 -10.52
C GLU A 219 -17.19 2.66 -10.15
N LEU A 220 -16.86 3.48 -11.16
CA LEU A 220 -16.44 4.86 -10.96
C LEU A 220 -17.55 5.73 -10.34
N GLU A 221 -18.79 5.61 -10.80
CA GLU A 221 -19.95 6.29 -10.21
C GLU A 221 -20.11 5.95 -8.72
N ARG A 222 -20.02 4.66 -8.35
CA ARG A 222 -20.09 4.22 -6.96
C ARG A 222 -18.95 4.82 -6.13
N ARG A 223 -17.74 4.91 -6.70
CA ARG A 223 -16.59 5.53 -6.04
C ARG A 223 -16.81 7.03 -5.81
N LEU A 224 -17.34 7.76 -6.79
CA LEU A 224 -17.68 9.19 -6.64
C LEU A 224 -18.76 9.41 -5.58
N ALA A 225 -19.79 8.56 -5.55
CA ALA A 225 -20.86 8.62 -4.55
C ALA A 225 -20.32 8.42 -3.13
N ARG A 226 -19.46 7.42 -2.92
CA ARG A 226 -18.80 7.21 -1.62
C ARG A 226 -17.88 8.37 -1.25
N ALA A 227 -17.13 8.92 -2.20
CA ALA A 227 -16.29 10.09 -1.95
C ALA A 227 -17.11 11.32 -1.50
N GLU A 228 -18.30 11.52 -2.06
CA GLU A 228 -19.22 12.58 -1.64
C GLU A 228 -19.75 12.34 -0.21
N GLU A 229 -20.06 11.09 0.13
CA GLU A 229 -20.46 10.75 1.49
C GLU A 229 -19.33 11.04 2.49
N TRP A 230 -18.11 10.59 2.18
CA TRP A 230 -16.95 10.84 3.00
C TRP A 230 -16.64 12.33 3.14
N SER A 231 -16.81 13.14 2.09
CA SER A 231 -16.55 14.59 2.16
C SER A 231 -17.41 15.31 3.20
N ARG A 232 -18.57 14.75 3.56
CA ARG A 232 -19.49 15.31 4.57
C ARG A 232 -19.25 14.78 5.98
N ARG A 233 -18.57 13.64 6.13
CA ARG A 233 -18.20 13.11 7.45
C ARG A 233 -17.15 14.03 8.10
N PRO A 234 -17.09 14.16 9.43
CA PRO A 234 -15.99 14.84 10.10
C PRO A 234 -14.65 14.16 9.80
N LYS A 235 -13.56 14.94 9.77
CA LYS A 235 -12.21 14.38 9.76
C LYS A 235 -11.82 13.87 11.15
N PRO A 236 -10.97 12.83 11.25
CA PRO A 236 -10.48 12.38 12.54
C PRO A 236 -9.63 13.48 13.19
N LYS A 237 -9.74 13.60 14.51
CA LYS A 237 -8.90 14.50 15.30
C LYS A 237 -7.72 13.73 15.83
N VAL A 238 -6.52 14.28 15.65
CA VAL A 238 -5.27 13.72 16.16
C VAL A 238 -4.62 14.71 17.11
N ASP A 239 -4.08 14.22 18.21
CA ASP A 239 -3.21 15.00 19.09
C ASP A 239 -1.77 14.93 18.56
N ALA A 240 -1.57 15.49 17.36
CA ALA A 240 -0.29 15.53 16.67
C ALA A 240 -0.07 16.91 16.09
N ARG A 241 1.15 17.43 16.23
CA ARG A 241 1.54 18.68 15.57
C ARG A 241 1.65 18.44 14.06
N PRO A 242 1.19 19.37 13.21
CA PRO A 242 1.42 19.28 11.78
C PRO A 242 2.91 19.11 11.49
N PRO A 243 3.30 18.14 10.64
CA PRO A 243 4.70 17.93 10.30
C PRO A 243 5.22 19.13 9.50
N GLN A 244 6.49 19.45 9.69
CA GLN A 244 7.19 20.41 8.83
C GLN A 244 7.79 19.69 7.62
N ASN A 245 7.77 20.35 6.47
CA ASN A 245 8.43 19.82 5.28
C ASN A 245 9.96 19.90 5.48
N VAL A 246 10.64 18.79 5.25
CA VAL A 246 12.10 18.75 5.24
C VAL A 246 12.59 19.43 3.96
N LEU A 247 13.14 20.64 4.11
CA LEU A 247 13.52 21.50 2.99
C LEU A 247 14.82 21.07 2.32
N ASN A 248 15.72 20.40 3.05
CA ASN A 248 16.95 19.88 2.46
C ASN A 248 16.59 18.75 1.47
N PRO A 249 16.83 18.93 0.15
CA PRO A 249 16.48 17.92 -0.83
C PRO A 249 17.27 16.62 -0.63
N ALA A 250 18.46 16.69 -0.03
CA ALA A 250 19.36 15.57 0.23
C ALA A 250 19.06 14.81 1.53
N ASP A 251 18.20 15.34 2.41
CA ASP A 251 17.86 14.71 3.68
C ASP A 251 16.86 13.56 3.51
N LEU A 252 17.40 12.47 2.99
CA LEU A 252 16.73 11.20 2.72
C LEU A 252 16.04 10.63 3.95
N VAL A 253 16.75 10.64 5.09
CA VAL A 253 16.28 10.00 6.32
C VAL A 253 15.21 10.84 6.99
N GLY A 254 15.41 12.16 7.06
CA GLY A 254 14.42 13.10 7.60
C GLY A 254 13.11 13.06 6.82
N LYS A 255 13.16 13.10 5.48
CA LYS A 255 11.98 12.99 4.63
C LYS A 255 11.25 11.66 4.82
N THR A 256 11.99 10.56 4.85
CA THR A 256 11.44 9.21 5.05
C THR A 256 10.72 9.12 6.40
N ARG A 257 11.36 9.55 7.49
CA ARG A 257 10.76 9.54 8.84
C ARG A 257 9.49 10.39 8.91
N SER A 258 9.51 11.59 8.33
CA SER A 258 8.34 12.48 8.30
C SER A 258 7.15 11.86 7.55
N LEU A 259 7.41 11.17 6.43
CA LEU A 259 6.38 10.41 5.71
C LEU A 259 5.91 9.18 6.51
N PHE A 260 6.78 8.43 7.15
CA PHE A 260 6.38 7.30 8.00
C PHE A 260 5.51 7.72 9.19
N ASP A 261 5.78 8.87 9.80
CA ASP A 261 4.96 9.41 10.88
C ASP A 261 3.56 9.79 10.40
N LEU A 262 3.48 10.41 9.22
CA LEU A 262 2.20 10.70 8.57
C LEU A 262 1.43 9.42 8.20
N ILE A 263 2.14 8.40 7.68
CA ILE A 263 1.54 7.10 7.33
C ILE A 263 0.98 6.45 8.60
N HIS A 264 1.75 6.42 9.69
CA HIS A 264 1.30 5.88 10.97
C HIS A 264 -0.02 6.53 11.42
N LEU A 265 -0.11 7.86 11.40
CA LEU A 265 -1.34 8.58 11.74
C LEU A 265 -2.48 8.24 10.78
N ALA A 266 -2.23 8.18 9.47
CA ALA A 266 -3.24 7.87 8.47
C ALA A 266 -3.85 6.47 8.68
N LEU A 267 -3.04 5.49 9.04
CA LEU A 267 -3.49 4.13 9.35
C LEU A 267 -4.20 4.07 10.71
N GLN A 268 -3.64 4.74 11.74
CA GLN A 268 -4.20 4.75 13.10
C GLN A 268 -5.62 5.32 13.13
N THR A 269 -5.91 6.33 12.31
CA THR A 269 -7.24 6.94 12.26
C THR A 269 -8.16 6.31 11.22
N ASP A 270 -7.74 5.22 10.57
CA ASP A 270 -8.40 4.62 9.40
C ASP A 270 -8.75 5.65 8.29
N SER A 271 -7.87 6.64 8.09
CA SER A 271 -8.06 7.65 7.02
C SER A 271 -7.88 7.03 5.64
N THR A 272 -7.01 6.03 5.55
CA THR A 272 -6.84 5.15 4.40
C THR A 272 -6.41 3.76 4.87
N ARG A 273 -6.63 2.75 4.04
CA ARG A 273 -6.10 1.39 4.25
C ARG A 273 -4.95 1.02 3.33
N LEU A 274 -4.65 1.86 2.35
CA LEU A 274 -3.67 1.58 1.31
C LEU A 274 -2.72 2.75 1.17
N VAL A 275 -1.44 2.47 1.35
CA VAL A 275 -0.38 3.47 1.23
C VAL A 275 0.69 2.92 0.32
N THR A 276 1.17 3.76 -0.58
CA THR A 276 2.33 3.46 -1.41
C THR A 276 3.38 4.54 -1.15
N MET A 277 4.64 4.17 -0.97
CA MET A 277 5.71 5.10 -0.67
C MET A 277 6.98 4.76 -1.45
N LEU A 278 7.45 5.71 -2.25
CA LEU A 278 8.80 5.67 -2.80
C LEU A 278 9.75 6.41 -1.83
N MET A 279 10.81 5.73 -1.36
CA MET A 279 11.87 6.35 -0.57
C MET A 279 12.86 7.08 -1.48
N LEU A 280 13.59 8.05 -0.91
CA LEU A 280 14.56 8.84 -1.67
C LEU A 280 15.81 8.02 -2.06
N GLY A 281 16.31 8.27 -3.26
CA GLY A 281 17.49 7.68 -3.90
C GLY A 281 18.19 8.72 -4.77
N THR A 282 18.68 9.79 -4.13
CA THR A 282 19.25 10.97 -4.79
C THR A 282 20.77 10.86 -5.04
N SER A 283 21.27 11.63 -6.01
CA SER A 283 22.70 11.91 -6.23
C SER A 283 23.25 13.01 -5.32
N LEU A 284 22.41 13.66 -4.51
CA LEU A 284 22.87 14.64 -3.53
C LEU A 284 23.47 13.92 -2.31
N VAL A 285 24.53 14.50 -1.74
CA VAL A 285 25.18 13.97 -0.53
C VAL A 285 24.23 14.13 0.67
N PRO A 286 23.77 13.02 1.29
CA PRO A 286 22.88 13.12 2.42
C PRO A 286 23.62 13.65 3.66
N PRO A 287 22.93 14.35 4.58
CA PRO A 287 23.52 14.86 5.81
C PRO A 287 23.75 13.74 6.86
N ILE A 288 24.53 12.72 6.49
CA ILE A 288 24.85 11.56 7.31
C ILE A 288 26.36 11.57 7.56
N ALA A 289 26.76 11.51 8.84
CA ALA A 289 28.17 11.53 9.21
C ALA A 289 28.95 10.38 8.53
N GLY A 290 30.11 10.70 7.97
CA GLY A 290 30.96 9.74 7.26
C GLY A 290 30.51 9.41 5.82
N VAL A 291 29.46 10.06 5.31
CA VAL A 291 29.01 9.92 3.92
C VAL A 291 29.40 11.17 3.12
N SER A 292 30.13 10.95 2.03
CA SER A 292 30.65 12.03 1.16
C SER A 292 30.12 11.97 -0.27
N PHE A 293 29.36 10.92 -0.63
CA PHE A 293 28.76 10.74 -1.96
C PHE A 293 27.24 10.59 -1.85
N GLY A 294 26.53 10.90 -2.94
CA GLY A 294 25.09 10.66 -3.01
C GLY A 294 24.76 9.17 -2.98
N HIS A 295 23.55 8.82 -2.50
CA HIS A 295 23.10 7.43 -2.45
C HIS A 295 23.14 6.76 -3.84
N HIS A 296 22.77 7.50 -4.90
CA HIS A 296 22.87 7.01 -6.26
C HIS A 296 24.31 6.62 -6.64
N ASP A 297 25.28 7.49 -6.39
CA ASP A 297 26.70 7.25 -6.73
C ASP A 297 27.30 6.12 -5.91
N LEU A 298 26.87 5.98 -4.65
CA LEU A 298 27.25 4.88 -3.77
C LEU A 298 26.65 3.55 -4.23
N SER A 299 25.42 3.55 -4.75
CA SER A 299 24.77 2.33 -5.26
C SER A 299 25.49 1.77 -6.50
N HIS A 300 26.15 2.64 -7.27
CA HIS A 300 27.08 2.31 -8.35
C HIS A 300 28.52 2.11 -7.84
N HIS A 301 28.67 1.31 -6.77
CA HIS A 301 29.93 1.18 -6.04
C HIS A 301 31.08 0.57 -6.85
N GLY A 302 30.81 -0.18 -7.93
CA GLY A 302 31.87 -0.78 -8.77
C GLY A 302 32.83 -1.71 -8.01
N GLN A 303 32.34 -2.33 -6.92
CA GLN A 303 33.13 -3.12 -5.96
C GLN A 303 34.20 -2.34 -5.16
N ASP A 304 34.15 -1.00 -5.16
CA ASP A 304 35.00 -0.18 -4.31
C ASP A 304 34.61 -0.35 -2.82
N PRO A 305 35.52 -0.86 -1.96
CA PRO A 305 35.23 -1.08 -0.54
C PRO A 305 34.87 0.22 0.22
N ALA A 306 35.46 1.36 -0.15
CA ALA A 306 35.17 2.64 0.49
C ALA A 306 33.75 3.12 0.16
N LYS A 307 33.32 2.97 -1.10
CA LYS A 307 31.94 3.24 -1.50
C LYS A 307 30.96 2.27 -0.83
N ILE A 308 31.28 0.98 -0.76
CA ILE A 308 30.43 -0.02 -0.10
C ILE A 308 30.27 0.31 1.39
N ALA A 309 31.33 0.75 2.07
CA ALA A 309 31.26 1.16 3.48
C ALA A 309 30.33 2.38 3.69
N GLN A 310 30.42 3.39 2.83
CA GLN A 310 29.49 4.53 2.90
C GLN A 310 28.06 4.16 2.50
N LEU A 311 27.89 3.30 1.48
CA LEU A 311 26.58 2.77 1.06
C LEU A 311 25.91 2.05 2.24
N ARG A 312 26.68 1.22 2.96
CA ARG A 312 26.22 0.55 4.18
C ARG A 312 25.65 1.53 5.20
N THR A 313 26.34 2.64 5.46
CA THR A 313 25.85 3.66 6.39
C THR A 313 24.51 4.24 5.92
N VAL A 314 24.38 4.62 4.64
CA VAL A 314 23.15 5.20 4.09
C VAL A 314 21.99 4.20 4.14
N GLU A 315 22.20 2.97 3.68
CA GLU A 315 21.18 1.92 3.66
C GLU A 315 20.78 1.50 5.08
N GLN A 316 21.72 1.48 6.03
CA GLN A 316 21.41 1.19 7.44
C GLN A 316 20.54 2.27 8.08
N GLU A 317 20.71 3.56 7.74
CA GLU A 317 19.80 4.62 8.21
C GLU A 317 18.37 4.47 7.63
N LYS A 318 18.23 3.97 6.40
CA LYS A 318 16.91 3.62 5.84
C LYS A 318 16.24 2.51 6.64
N MET A 319 17.01 1.47 6.98
CA MET A 319 16.50 0.34 7.76
C MET A 319 16.15 0.72 9.20
N LYS A 320 16.89 1.66 9.80
CA LYS A 320 16.50 2.27 11.10
C LYS A 320 15.16 3.02 10.98
N ALA A 321 14.97 3.83 9.94
CA ALA A 321 13.69 4.52 9.74
C ALA A 321 12.52 3.53 9.54
N LEU A 322 12.73 2.42 8.82
CA LEU A 322 11.75 1.33 8.70
C LEU A 322 11.48 0.66 10.05
N ALA A 323 12.52 0.37 10.83
CA ALA A 323 12.40 -0.21 12.18
C ALA A 323 11.59 0.70 13.11
N ASP A 324 11.86 2.01 13.10
CA ASP A 324 11.12 3.02 13.86
C ASP A 324 9.62 2.99 13.49
N PHE A 325 9.31 2.94 12.18
CA PHE A 325 7.94 2.87 11.67
C PHE A 325 7.20 1.61 12.12
N LEU A 326 7.81 0.43 11.92
CA LEU A 326 7.22 -0.85 12.31
C LEU A 326 7.02 -0.93 13.83
N THR A 327 7.96 -0.39 14.61
CA THR A 327 7.85 -0.29 16.07
C THR A 327 6.65 0.57 16.49
N LYS A 328 6.42 1.71 15.83
CA LYS A 328 5.23 2.55 16.07
C LYS A 328 3.94 1.81 15.75
N LEU A 329 3.88 1.06 14.64
CA LEU A 329 2.73 0.23 14.30
C LEU A 329 2.48 -0.88 15.35
N LYS A 330 3.55 -1.54 15.84
CA LYS A 330 3.44 -2.59 16.86
C LYS A 330 2.98 -2.05 18.21
N ALA A 331 3.43 -0.85 18.58
CA ALA A 331 3.06 -0.20 19.84
C ALA A 331 1.62 0.34 19.84
N THR A 332 1.07 0.68 18.66
CA THR A 332 -0.29 1.21 18.52
C THR A 332 -1.30 0.07 18.60
N ARG A 333 -2.33 0.21 19.44
CA ARG A 333 -3.40 -0.80 19.60
C ARG A 333 -4.65 -0.42 18.82
N GLU A 334 -5.28 -1.42 18.22
CA GLU A 334 -6.59 -1.31 17.56
C GLU A 334 -7.39 -2.59 17.87
N ASP A 335 -8.57 -2.45 18.48
CA ASP A 335 -9.45 -3.50 19.02
C ASP A 335 -8.73 -4.77 19.52
N GLY A 336 -7.80 -4.60 20.47
CA GLY A 336 -7.11 -5.70 21.15
C GLY A 336 -5.91 -6.30 20.41
N ALA A 337 -5.63 -5.92 19.16
CA ALA A 337 -4.42 -6.30 18.42
C ALA A 337 -3.48 -5.10 18.27
N SER A 338 -2.23 -5.33 17.83
CA SER A 338 -1.41 -4.21 17.35
C SER A 338 -1.87 -3.75 15.97
N LEU A 339 -1.62 -2.48 15.63
CA LEU A 339 -1.87 -1.96 14.29
C LEU A 339 -0.99 -2.68 13.25
N LEU A 340 0.20 -3.14 13.66
CA LEU A 340 1.08 -3.97 12.82
C LEU A 340 0.43 -5.32 12.47
N ASP A 341 -0.25 -6.00 13.41
CA ASP A 341 -0.97 -7.27 13.12
C ASP A 341 -2.08 -7.11 12.07
N ARG A 342 -2.54 -5.87 11.85
CA ARG A 342 -3.59 -5.51 10.90
C ARG A 342 -3.08 -4.83 9.64
N THR A 343 -1.78 -4.56 9.57
CA THR A 343 -1.15 -3.84 8.46
C THR A 343 -0.04 -4.67 7.85
N THR A 344 -0.22 -5.11 6.60
CA THR A 344 0.87 -5.74 5.86
C THR A 344 1.81 -4.67 5.32
N VAL A 345 3.06 -4.66 5.76
CA VAL A 345 4.09 -3.75 5.24
C VAL A 345 5.00 -4.53 4.31
N PHE A 346 4.97 -4.20 3.02
CA PHE A 346 5.89 -4.69 2.01
C PHE A 346 7.00 -3.65 1.80
N PHE A 347 8.24 -4.07 2.03
CA PHE A 347 9.43 -3.28 1.75
C PHE A 347 10.29 -4.04 0.75
N SER A 348 10.63 -3.39 -0.35
CA SER A 348 11.53 -3.96 -1.36
C SER A 348 12.18 -2.87 -2.22
N SER A 349 12.84 -3.27 -3.29
CA SER A 349 13.40 -2.40 -4.31
C SER A 349 13.05 -2.88 -5.71
N ASN A 350 13.13 -1.98 -6.69
CA ASN A 350 13.02 -2.33 -8.10
C ASN A 350 14.28 -3.04 -8.64
N LEU A 351 15.43 -2.90 -7.96
CA LEU A 351 16.69 -3.56 -8.31
C LEU A 351 17.11 -4.52 -7.19
N GLY A 352 17.68 -5.67 -7.55
CA GLY A 352 18.41 -6.53 -6.63
C GLY A 352 19.85 -6.07 -6.42
N ASN A 353 20.44 -5.40 -7.41
CA ASN A 353 21.78 -4.83 -7.34
C ASN A 353 21.91 -3.62 -8.28
N ALA A 354 22.07 -2.41 -7.75
CA ALA A 354 22.22 -1.21 -8.58
C ALA A 354 23.51 -1.17 -9.40
N ALA A 355 24.65 -1.57 -8.85
CA ALA A 355 25.94 -1.52 -9.54
C ALA A 355 25.98 -2.33 -10.84
N THR A 356 25.09 -3.31 -11.00
CA THR A 356 24.95 -4.13 -12.22
C THR A 356 23.59 -3.96 -12.89
N HIS A 357 22.73 -3.06 -12.38
CA HIS A 357 21.31 -2.96 -12.71
C HIS A 357 20.56 -4.30 -12.66
N GLY A 358 20.98 -5.22 -11.78
CA GLY A 358 20.37 -6.53 -11.64
C GLY A 358 18.94 -6.40 -11.12
N VAL A 359 17.99 -7.07 -11.80
CA VAL A 359 16.55 -7.06 -11.47
C VAL A 359 16.05 -8.39 -10.89
N ARG A 360 16.97 -9.29 -10.57
CA ARG A 360 16.70 -10.56 -9.89
C ARG A 360 17.07 -10.48 -8.42
N ASN A 361 16.52 -11.39 -7.63
CA ASN A 361 16.79 -11.48 -6.19
C ASN A 361 16.53 -10.15 -5.46
N LEU A 362 15.33 -9.60 -5.64
CA LEU A 362 14.96 -8.31 -5.05
C LEU A 362 14.99 -8.41 -3.50
N PRO A 363 15.49 -7.39 -2.79
CA PRO A 363 15.59 -7.41 -1.32
C PRO A 363 14.22 -7.25 -0.66
N VAL A 364 13.49 -8.34 -0.52
CA VAL A 364 12.11 -8.33 -0.02
C VAL A 364 12.05 -8.55 1.49
N LEU A 365 11.33 -7.67 2.19
CA LEU A 365 10.90 -7.81 3.58
C LEU A 365 9.38 -7.60 3.68
N VAL A 366 8.69 -8.53 4.32
CA VAL A 366 7.25 -8.43 4.59
C VAL A 366 7.04 -8.47 6.10
N ALA A 367 6.33 -7.49 6.66
CA ALA A 367 6.06 -7.38 8.08
C ALA A 367 4.57 -7.22 8.40
N GLY A 368 4.17 -7.67 9.58
CA GLY A 368 2.82 -7.50 10.10
C GLY A 368 1.73 -8.19 9.27
N GLY A 369 0.54 -7.61 9.26
CA GLY A 369 -0.62 -8.15 8.57
C GLY A 369 -1.14 -9.45 9.17
N GLY A 370 -0.54 -9.97 10.25
CA GLY A 370 -0.88 -11.23 10.90
C GLY A 370 -0.53 -12.44 10.04
N PHE A 371 0.62 -12.41 9.36
CA PHE A 371 1.24 -13.61 8.80
C PHE A 371 2.13 -14.30 9.84
N ARG A 372 2.45 -15.58 9.63
CA ARG A 372 3.44 -16.33 10.42
C ARG A 372 4.86 -15.92 10.05
N HIS A 373 5.32 -14.87 10.71
CA HIS A 373 6.64 -14.30 10.53
C HIS A 373 7.75 -15.04 11.33
N GLY A 374 8.96 -14.48 11.32
CA GLY A 374 10.13 -15.01 12.03
C GLY A 374 11.07 -15.86 11.19
N GLN A 375 10.99 -15.79 9.85
CA GLN A 375 11.73 -16.69 8.96
C GLN A 375 12.36 -15.97 7.76
N HIS A 376 13.39 -16.60 7.19
CA HIS A 376 13.93 -16.31 5.88
C HIS A 376 13.42 -17.35 4.88
N LEU A 377 12.57 -16.92 3.96
CA LEU A 377 12.11 -17.72 2.83
C LEU A 377 13.14 -17.61 1.70
N ALA A 378 14.02 -18.60 1.60
CA ALA A 378 15.07 -18.63 0.61
C ALA A 378 14.66 -19.41 -0.64
N PHE A 379 14.39 -18.70 -1.73
CA PHE A 379 14.19 -19.30 -3.05
C PHE A 379 15.45 -19.13 -3.90
N ASP A 380 15.70 -20.07 -4.81
CA ASP A 380 16.80 -19.97 -5.77
C ASP A 380 16.57 -18.79 -6.73
N PRO A 381 17.44 -17.76 -6.79
CA PRO A 381 17.27 -16.63 -7.70
C PRO A 381 17.24 -16.96 -9.21
N SER A 382 17.80 -18.11 -9.60
CA SER A 382 17.79 -18.57 -10.99
C SER A 382 16.40 -19.06 -11.43
N ASN A 383 15.63 -19.61 -10.49
CA ASN A 383 14.31 -20.20 -10.72
C ASN A 383 13.32 -19.89 -9.58
N GLY A 384 13.36 -18.65 -9.08
CA GLY A 384 12.53 -18.21 -7.98
C GLY A 384 11.10 -17.92 -8.46
N PRO A 385 10.10 -17.97 -7.55
CA PRO A 385 8.75 -17.60 -7.91
C PRO A 385 8.66 -16.11 -8.28
N PRO A 386 7.71 -15.72 -9.15
CA PRO A 386 7.53 -14.32 -9.49
C PRO A 386 7.12 -13.52 -8.26
N LEU A 387 7.58 -12.27 -8.16
CA LEU A 387 7.19 -11.33 -7.10
C LEU A 387 5.66 -11.15 -7.05
N GLY A 388 4.97 -11.29 -8.17
CA GLY A 388 3.51 -11.29 -8.23
C GLY A 388 2.83 -12.30 -7.30
N ASN A 389 3.46 -13.44 -6.97
CA ASN A 389 2.89 -14.40 -6.00
C ASN A 389 2.77 -13.80 -4.60
N LEU A 390 3.70 -12.92 -4.21
CA LEU A 390 3.59 -12.17 -2.95
C LEU A 390 2.42 -11.19 -3.00
N PHE A 391 2.22 -10.50 -4.12
CA PHE A 391 1.09 -9.60 -4.28
C PHE A 391 -0.26 -10.32 -4.22
N VAL A 392 -0.35 -11.54 -4.74
CA VAL A 392 -1.53 -12.41 -4.55
C VAL A 392 -1.77 -12.68 -3.05
N SER A 393 -0.74 -13.08 -2.29
CA SER A 393 -0.88 -13.25 -0.83
C SER A 393 -1.37 -11.99 -0.11
N MET A 394 -0.84 -10.82 -0.49
CA MET A 394 -1.22 -9.54 0.11
C MET A 394 -2.65 -9.13 -0.24
N LEU A 395 -3.07 -9.30 -1.50
CA LEU A 395 -4.44 -9.03 -1.95
C LEU A 395 -5.45 -9.91 -1.21
N GLN A 396 -5.20 -11.21 -1.12
CA GLN A 396 -6.05 -12.13 -0.36
C GLN A 396 -6.09 -11.77 1.13
N ARG A 397 -4.97 -11.31 1.69
CA ARG A 397 -4.94 -10.85 3.09
C ARG A 397 -5.75 -9.58 3.35
N LEU A 398 -5.92 -8.73 2.33
CA LEU A 398 -6.83 -7.58 2.35
C LEU A 398 -8.30 -7.95 2.13
N GLY A 399 -8.61 -9.23 1.88
CA GLY A 399 -9.96 -9.68 1.54
C GLY A 399 -10.32 -9.49 0.07
N VAL A 400 -9.34 -9.20 -0.79
CA VAL A 400 -9.54 -9.13 -2.25
C VAL A 400 -9.51 -10.56 -2.81
N PRO A 401 -10.57 -11.03 -3.50
CA PRO A 401 -10.63 -12.39 -4.05
C PRO A 401 -9.81 -12.48 -5.35
N ALA A 402 -8.50 -12.34 -5.23
CA ALA A 402 -7.55 -12.43 -6.34
C ALA A 402 -6.78 -13.75 -6.27
N ASP A 403 -6.95 -14.59 -7.28
CA ASP A 403 -6.13 -15.81 -7.46
C ASP A 403 -4.89 -15.56 -8.32
N ARG A 404 -4.84 -14.41 -9.00
CA ARG A 404 -3.75 -14.00 -9.90
C ARG A 404 -3.55 -12.49 -9.83
N PHE A 405 -2.31 -12.05 -10.02
CA PHE A 405 -1.98 -10.64 -10.20
C PHE A 405 -0.69 -10.50 -11.00
N GLY A 406 -0.76 -9.86 -12.17
CA GLY A 406 0.38 -9.76 -13.08
C GLY A 406 0.94 -11.14 -13.42
N SER A 407 2.21 -11.36 -13.10
CA SER A 407 2.89 -12.65 -13.26
C SER A 407 2.59 -13.68 -12.16
N GLY A 408 1.94 -13.27 -11.07
CA GLY A 408 1.57 -14.13 -9.96
C GLY A 408 0.37 -15.03 -10.28
N THR A 409 0.50 -16.32 -9.97
CA THR A 409 -0.53 -17.34 -10.24
C THR A 409 -0.95 -18.15 -9.01
N ALA A 410 -0.34 -17.87 -7.86
CA ALA A 410 -0.66 -18.45 -6.57
C ALA A 410 -0.17 -17.52 -5.46
N THR A 411 -0.53 -17.81 -4.21
CA THR A 411 0.08 -17.18 -3.04
C THR A 411 1.55 -17.59 -2.90
N LEU A 412 2.35 -16.75 -2.26
CA LEU A 412 3.75 -17.05 -1.96
C LEU A 412 3.86 -18.17 -0.92
N ARG A 413 4.43 -19.31 -1.33
CA ARG A 413 4.67 -20.48 -0.47
C ARG A 413 5.46 -20.10 0.80
N GLY A 414 4.96 -20.50 1.97
CA GLY A 414 5.63 -20.30 3.26
C GLY A 414 5.28 -18.99 3.96
N LEU A 415 4.58 -18.05 3.29
CA LEU A 415 4.03 -16.84 3.90
C LEU A 415 2.54 -17.04 4.20
N ASP A 416 2.26 -17.82 5.23
CA ASP A 416 0.89 -18.16 5.61
C ASP A 416 0.33 -17.21 6.67
N PRO A 417 -1.00 -16.98 6.71
CA PRO A 417 -1.67 -16.33 7.85
C PRO A 417 -1.33 -16.98 9.20
N ALA A 418 -1.18 -16.17 10.24
CA ALA A 418 -1.02 -16.58 11.64
C ALA A 418 -2.28 -17.23 12.20
#